data_AF-A0A433KE75-F1
#
_entry.id   AF-A0A433KE75-F1
#
_cell.length_a   1.000
_cell.length_b   1.000
_cell.length_c   1.000
_cell.angle_alpha   90.00
_cell.angle_beta   90.00
_cell.angle_gamma   90.00
#
_symmetry.space_group_name_H-M   'P 1'
#
loop_
_entity.id
_entity.type
_entity.pdbx_description
1 polymer ?
#
loop_
_entity_poly.entity_id
_entity_poly.type
_entity_poly.pdbx_seq_one_letter_code
_entity_poly.pdbx_strand_id
1 'polypeptide(L)'
;MDVQRGFTLTELLVAMVIGMVVILGAGQLFLSTFHTFKQVEQLGHHQEALLYAATTITDTLRRQGATDSSGAPFFRLQCEVVENDCRCTVQDMQEAQPLVTFDYETGAGCERNEPLGAPSINGVSVVSLPLGRQGATINFHVTHREAVLQPAF
;
A
#
# COMPACT_ATOMS: atom_id res chain seq x y z
N MET A 1 -33.36 65.06 1.61
CA MET A 1 -32.91 64.94 3.00
C MET A 1 -32.90 63.45 3.31
N ASP A 2 -31.75 62.81 3.12
CA ASP A 2 -31.60 61.37 3.38
C ASP A 2 -31.60 61.12 4.89
N VAL A 3 -32.59 60.37 5.35
CA VAL A 3 -32.71 59.97 6.76
C VAL A 3 -31.63 58.92 7.03
N GLN A 4 -30.57 59.33 7.70
CA GLN A 4 -29.53 58.42 8.17
C GLN A 4 -30.08 57.63 9.37
N ARG A 5 -30.64 56.44 9.11
CA ARG A 5 -31.08 55.51 10.15
C ARG A 5 -29.84 55.01 10.89
N GLY A 6 -29.65 55.47 12.12
CA GLY A 6 -28.55 55.07 12.99
C GLY A 6 -28.61 53.57 13.28
N PHE A 7 -27.43 52.96 13.31
CA PHE A 7 -27.26 51.53 13.55
C PHE A 7 -27.67 51.16 14.98
N THR A 8 -28.52 50.15 15.14
CA THR A 8 -28.98 49.73 16.46
C THR A 8 -27.98 48.77 17.12
N LEU A 9 -27.89 48.78 18.45
CA LEU A 9 -27.01 47.86 19.19
C LEU A 9 -27.36 46.38 18.92
N THR A 10 -28.64 46.10 18.66
CA THR A 10 -29.13 44.79 18.24
C THR A 10 -28.62 44.37 16.86
N GLU A 11 -28.57 45.29 15.88
CA GLU A 11 -27.99 44.99 14.56
C GLU A 11 -26.50 44.66 14.65
N LEU A 12 -25.76 45.33 15.56
CA LEU A 12 -24.32 45.06 15.77
C LEU A 12 -24.07 43.67 16.34
N LEU A 13 -24.88 43.29 17.34
CA LEU A 13 -24.81 41.95 17.93
C LEU A 13 -25.16 40.88 16.90
N VAL A 14 -26.21 41.07 16.11
CA VAL A 14 -26.60 40.11 15.06
C VAL A 14 -25.51 39.98 14.01
N ALA A 15 -24.93 41.10 13.55
CA ALA A 15 -23.85 41.08 12.55
C ALA A 15 -22.60 40.34 13.08
N MET A 16 -22.23 40.56 14.34
CA MET A 16 -21.09 39.88 14.97
C MET A 16 -21.33 38.37 15.13
N VAL A 17 -22.53 37.98 15.57
CA VAL A 17 -22.90 36.56 15.72
C VAL A 17 -22.89 35.84 14.37
N ILE A 18 -23.47 36.44 13.33
CA ILE A 18 -23.47 35.87 11.99
C ILE A 18 -22.04 35.73 11.47
N GLY A 19 -21.21 36.76 11.64
CA GLY A 19 -19.79 36.71 11.25
C GLY A 19 -19.04 35.58 11.95
N MET A 20 -19.27 35.40 13.24
CA MET A 20 -18.61 34.36 14.04
C MET A 20 -19.04 32.95 13.61
N VAL A 21 -20.33 32.74 13.34
CA VAL A 21 -20.86 31.45 12.84
C VAL A 21 -20.27 31.10 11.47
N VAL A 22 -20.17 32.08 10.57
CA VAL A 22 -19.59 31.87 9.23
C VAL A 22 -18.11 31.50 9.32
N ILE A 23 -17.32 32.22 10.14
CA ILE A 23 -15.90 31.92 10.34
C ILE A 23 -15.70 30.53 10.93
N LEU A 24 -16.50 30.14 11.94
CA LEU A 24 -16.44 28.82 12.54
C LEU A 24 -16.82 27.71 11.54
N GLY A 25 -17.88 27.92 10.75
CA GLY A 25 -18.31 26.96 9.72
C GLY A 25 -17.25 26.77 8.62
N ALA A 26 -16.68 27.87 8.11
CA ALA A 26 -15.61 27.82 7.11
C ALA A 26 -14.33 27.18 7.67
N GLY A 27 -13.99 27.47 8.93
CA GLY A 27 -12.87 26.84 9.63
C GLY A 27 -13.00 25.33 9.72
N GLN A 28 -14.18 24.82 10.10
CA GLN A 28 -14.44 23.38 10.17
C GLN A 28 -14.28 22.69 8.80
N LEU A 29 -14.80 23.30 7.72
CA LEU A 29 -14.65 22.77 6.37
C LEU A 29 -13.18 22.77 5.91
N PHE A 30 -12.44 23.82 6.24
CA PHE A 30 -11.02 23.92 5.93
C PHE A 30 -10.20 22.85 6.67
N LEU A 31 -10.44 22.64 7.97
CA LEU A 31 -9.77 21.58 8.74
C LEU A 31 -10.13 20.18 8.23
N SER A 32 -11.41 19.91 7.96
CA SER A 32 -11.85 18.62 7.42
C SER A 32 -11.14 18.27 6.11
N THR A 33 -10.85 19.27 5.27
CA THR A 33 -10.16 19.07 4.00
C THR A 33 -8.71 18.61 4.21
N PHE A 34 -7.99 19.15 5.20
CA PHE A 34 -6.62 18.69 5.53
C PHE A 34 -6.58 17.27 6.07
N HIS A 35 -7.60 16.84 6.80
CA HIS A 35 -7.69 15.47 7.29
C HIS A 35 -7.87 14.47 6.12
N THR A 36 -8.72 14.81 5.14
CA THR A 36 -8.94 13.97 3.96
C THR A 36 -7.68 13.87 3.07
N PHE A 37 -6.91 14.94 2.91
CA PHE A 37 -5.69 14.91 2.10
C PHE A 37 -4.60 14.00 2.67
N LYS A 38 -4.38 14.01 3.98
CA LYS A 38 -3.40 13.11 4.62
C LYS A 38 -3.77 11.64 4.47
N GLN A 39 -5.06 11.32 4.53
CA GLN A 39 -5.56 9.96 4.35
C GLN A 39 -5.38 9.44 2.90
N VAL A 40 -5.55 10.31 1.89
CA VAL A 40 -5.35 9.94 0.49
C VAL A 40 -3.87 9.77 0.13
N GLU A 41 -2.99 10.60 0.69
CA GLU A 41 -1.55 10.55 0.41
C GLU A 41 -0.87 9.30 0.99
N GLN A 42 -1.25 8.90 2.21
CA GLN A 42 -0.81 7.63 2.79
C GLN A 42 -1.30 6.44 1.94
N LEU A 43 -2.54 6.50 1.43
CA LEU A 43 -3.07 5.45 0.56
C LEU A 43 -2.34 5.38 -0.80
N GLY A 44 -1.91 6.52 -1.35
CA GLY A 44 -1.19 6.60 -2.62
C GLY A 44 0.23 6.03 -2.53
N HIS A 45 0.96 6.33 -1.46
CA HIS A 45 2.34 5.85 -1.30
C HIS A 45 2.42 4.32 -1.17
N HIS A 46 1.45 3.70 -0.49
CA HIS A 46 1.36 2.25 -0.41
C HIS A 46 1.00 1.60 -1.75
N GLN A 47 0.19 2.26 -2.59
CA GLN A 47 -0.17 1.73 -3.90
C GLN A 47 1.01 1.73 -4.88
N GLU A 48 1.85 2.77 -4.85
CA GLU A 48 3.04 2.86 -5.71
C GLU A 48 4.08 1.78 -5.35
N ALA A 49 4.36 1.59 -4.06
CA ALA A 49 5.30 0.57 -3.59
C ALA A 49 4.84 -0.85 -3.94
N LEU A 50 3.54 -1.14 -3.82
CA LEU A 50 2.98 -2.44 -4.20
C LEU A 50 3.06 -2.70 -5.71
N LEU A 51 2.73 -1.70 -6.53
CA LEU A 51 2.82 -1.83 -7.98
C LEU A 51 4.28 -2.03 -8.41
N TYR A 52 5.21 -1.30 -7.82
CA TYR A 52 6.64 -1.45 -8.07
C TYR A 52 7.13 -2.86 -7.71
N ALA A 53 6.78 -3.36 -6.52
CA ALA A 53 7.16 -4.70 -6.09
C ALA A 53 6.58 -5.78 -7.01
N ALA A 54 5.28 -5.70 -7.34
CA ALA A 54 4.63 -6.68 -8.20
C ALA A 54 5.23 -6.72 -9.61
N THR A 55 5.51 -5.55 -10.20
CA THR A 55 6.10 -5.46 -11.55
C THR A 55 7.55 -5.95 -11.56
N THR A 56 8.35 -5.56 -10.56
CA THR A 56 9.74 -6.01 -10.40
C THR A 56 9.84 -7.53 -10.22
N ILE A 57 9.08 -8.09 -9.28
CA ILE A 57 9.07 -9.54 -9.04
C ILE A 57 8.63 -10.29 -10.30
N THR A 58 7.56 -9.84 -10.95
CA THR A 58 7.04 -10.51 -12.15
C THR A 58 8.00 -10.44 -13.33
N ASP A 59 8.66 -9.30 -13.57
CA ASP A 59 9.63 -9.16 -14.67
C ASP A 59 10.86 -10.04 -14.44
N THR A 60 11.41 -10.05 -13.23
CA THR A 60 12.54 -10.92 -12.86
C THR A 60 12.17 -12.39 -13.01
N LEU A 61 11.03 -12.83 -12.44
CA LEU A 61 10.57 -14.22 -12.56
C LEU A 61 10.28 -14.64 -14.00
N ARG A 62 9.80 -13.73 -14.86
CA ARG A 62 9.57 -14.03 -16.29
C ARG A 62 10.87 -14.20 -17.08
N ARG A 63 11.90 -13.43 -16.74
CA ARG A 63 13.18 -13.39 -17.49
C ARG A 63 14.20 -14.40 -17.01
N GLN A 64 14.29 -14.58 -15.69
CA GLN A 64 15.35 -15.34 -15.04
C GLN A 64 14.82 -16.57 -14.31
N GLY A 65 13.50 -16.64 -14.08
CA GLY A 65 12.89 -17.68 -13.28
C GLY A 65 12.94 -17.40 -11.78
N ALA A 66 12.60 -18.42 -11.00
CA ALA A 66 12.51 -18.38 -9.54
C ALA A 66 13.85 -18.17 -8.82
N THR A 67 14.91 -18.69 -9.43
CA THR A 67 16.21 -18.88 -8.80
C THR A 67 17.32 -18.46 -9.75
N ASP A 68 18.43 -18.00 -9.19
CA ASP A 68 19.63 -17.68 -9.94
C ASP A 68 20.37 -18.94 -10.43
N SER A 69 21.53 -18.74 -11.05
CA SER A 69 22.38 -19.83 -11.56
C SER A 69 22.96 -20.73 -10.46
N SER A 70 22.94 -20.30 -9.21
CA SER A 70 23.36 -21.09 -8.04
C SER A 70 22.21 -21.88 -7.40
N GLY A 71 20.97 -21.63 -7.84
CA GLY A 71 19.76 -22.20 -7.25
C GLY A 71 19.24 -21.40 -6.04
N ALA A 72 19.79 -20.22 -5.78
CA ALA A 72 19.30 -19.32 -4.73
C ALA A 72 18.08 -18.52 -5.23
N PRO A 73 17.06 -18.28 -4.39
CA PRO A 73 15.89 -17.49 -4.78
C PRO A 73 16.24 -16.02 -4.95
N PHE A 74 15.67 -15.35 -5.96
CA PHE A 74 15.84 -13.89 -6.13
C PHE A 74 15.15 -13.09 -5.03
N PHE A 75 13.99 -13.55 -4.58
CA PHE A 75 13.17 -12.84 -3.61
C PHE A 75 12.78 -13.75 -2.45
N ARG A 76 12.67 -13.15 -1.27
CA ARG A 76 12.25 -13.84 -0.05
C ARG A 76 11.21 -13.03 0.70
N LEU A 77 10.20 -13.70 1.22
CA LEU A 77 9.22 -13.11 2.13
C LEU A 77 9.64 -13.43 3.56
N GLN A 78 9.89 -12.37 4.33
CA GLN A 78 10.14 -12.45 5.76
C GLN A 78 9.02 -11.72 6.50
N CYS A 79 8.31 -12.44 7.35
CA CYS A 79 7.25 -11.90 8.19
C CYS A 79 7.59 -12.12 9.66
N GLU A 80 7.46 -11.08 10.46
CA GLU A 80 7.73 -11.06 11.89
C GLU A 80 6.62 -10.34 12.66
N VAL A 81 6.40 -10.75 13.90
CA VAL A 81 5.43 -10.09 14.79
C VAL A 81 6.12 -8.89 15.43
N VAL A 82 5.57 -7.70 15.20
CA VAL A 82 6.02 -6.44 15.80
C VAL A 82 4.88 -5.88 16.64
N GLU A 83 5.04 -5.93 17.95
CA GLU A 83 4.00 -5.56 18.92
C GLU A 83 2.72 -6.39 18.75
N ASN A 84 1.70 -5.85 18.06
CA ASN A 84 0.43 -6.52 17.78
C ASN A 84 0.13 -6.61 16.28
N ASP A 85 1.08 -6.19 15.43
CA ASP A 85 0.99 -6.22 13.98
C ASP A 85 1.98 -7.25 13.39
N CYS A 86 1.59 -7.83 12.27
CA CYS A 86 2.43 -8.70 11.48
C CYS A 86 3.11 -7.86 10.40
N ARG A 87 4.43 -7.71 10.50
CA ARG A 87 5.26 -7.01 9.54
C ARG A 87 5.82 -8.00 8.54
N CYS A 88 5.47 -7.85 7.28
CA CYS A 88 6.00 -8.65 6.18
C CYS A 88 6.84 -7.78 5.23
N THR A 89 8.07 -8.20 5.00
CA THR A 89 9.01 -7.57 4.08
C THR A 89 9.35 -8.54 2.96
N VAL A 90 9.22 -8.08 1.72
CA VAL A 90 9.82 -8.75 0.56
C VAL A 90 11.24 -8.21 0.40
N GLN A 91 12.22 -9.11 0.46
CA GLN A 91 13.63 -8.78 0.29
C GLN A 91 14.12 -9.24 -1.08
N ASP A 92 14.89 -8.38 -1.75
CA ASP A 92 15.72 -8.74 -2.89
C ASP A 92 17.04 -9.33 -2.36
N MET A 93 17.30 -10.59 -2.69
CA MET A 93 18.47 -11.33 -2.21
C MET A 93 19.74 -11.02 -3.02
N GLN A 94 19.63 -10.44 -4.22
CA GLN A 94 20.79 -10.04 -5.01
C GLN A 94 21.38 -8.73 -4.51
N GLU A 95 20.51 -7.78 -4.17
CA GLU A 95 20.91 -6.46 -3.69
C GLU A 95 20.92 -6.34 -2.17
N ALA A 96 20.45 -7.37 -1.45
CA ALA A 96 20.30 -7.40 0.01
C ALA A 96 19.46 -6.22 0.55
N GLN A 97 18.44 -5.81 -0.20
CA GLN A 97 17.60 -4.65 0.08
C GLN A 97 16.12 -5.02 0.24
N PRO A 98 15.37 -4.33 1.14
CA PRO A 98 13.93 -4.49 1.22
C PRO A 98 13.25 -3.83 0.02
N LEU A 99 12.42 -4.58 -0.70
CA LEU A 99 11.67 -4.10 -1.86
C LEU A 99 10.37 -3.43 -1.45
N VAL A 100 9.63 -4.07 -0.54
CA VAL A 100 8.40 -3.54 0.05
C VAL A 100 8.19 -4.12 1.44
N THR A 101 7.69 -3.30 2.35
CA THR A 101 7.25 -3.71 3.69
C THR A 101 5.80 -3.32 3.87
N PHE A 102 5.01 -4.23 4.44
CA PHE A 102 3.60 -4.00 4.73
C PHE A 102 3.25 -4.65 6.06
N ASP A 103 2.36 -3.98 6.79
CA ASP A 103 1.91 -4.39 8.12
C ASP A 103 0.41 -4.74 8.06
N TYR A 104 0.00 -5.78 8.78
CA TYR A 104 -1.42 -6.14 8.96
C TYR A 104 -1.68 -6.68 10.37
N GLU A 105 -2.91 -6.54 10.88
CA GLU A 105 -3.28 -7.05 12.21
C GLU A 105 -2.95 -8.55 12.35
N THR A 106 -2.31 -8.92 13.46
CA THR A 106 -1.82 -10.28 13.67
C THR A 106 -2.93 -11.33 13.63
N GLY A 107 -2.69 -12.39 12.84
CA GLY A 107 -3.47 -13.62 12.83
C GLY A 107 -2.59 -14.84 13.15
N ALA A 108 -3.19 -16.03 13.21
CA ALA A 108 -2.42 -17.27 13.37
C ALA A 108 -1.48 -17.48 12.17
N GLY A 109 -0.18 -17.72 12.42
CA GLY A 109 0.81 -18.01 11.38
C GLY A 109 1.47 -16.80 10.73
N CYS A 110 1.63 -15.69 11.46
CA CYS A 110 2.34 -14.49 10.98
C CYS A 110 3.80 -14.77 10.59
N GLU A 111 4.55 -15.49 11.44
CA GLU A 111 5.98 -15.72 11.21
C GLU A 111 6.18 -16.61 9.99
N ARG A 112 6.78 -16.03 8.95
CA ARG A 112 7.02 -16.70 7.66
C ARG A 112 8.39 -16.33 7.16
N ASN A 113 9.12 -17.31 6.66
CA ASN A 113 10.43 -17.06 6.06
C ASN A 113 10.61 -18.01 4.88
N GLU A 114 10.10 -17.60 3.72
CA GLU A 114 9.97 -18.46 2.55
C GLU A 114 10.47 -17.78 1.26
N PRO A 115 11.09 -18.54 0.34
CA PRO A 115 11.44 -18.03 -0.97
C PRO A 115 10.18 -17.72 -1.78
N LEU A 116 10.18 -16.60 -2.50
CA LEU A 116 9.10 -16.26 -3.41
C LEU A 116 9.35 -16.85 -4.79
N GLY A 117 8.33 -17.47 -5.36
CA GLY A 117 8.36 -17.94 -6.74
C GLY A 117 8.89 -19.36 -6.93
N ALA A 118 8.80 -20.25 -5.92
CA ALA A 118 9.25 -21.65 -6.05
C ALA A 118 8.83 -22.29 -7.40
N PRO A 119 9.74 -22.94 -8.13
CA PRO A 119 9.44 -23.47 -9.45
C PRO A 119 8.38 -24.57 -9.34
N SER A 120 7.20 -24.35 -9.94
CA SER A 120 6.23 -25.43 -10.13
C SER A 120 6.69 -26.33 -11.26
N ILE A 121 6.30 -27.60 -11.14
CA ILE A 121 6.20 -28.57 -12.23
C ILE A 121 5.49 -27.82 -13.39
N ASN A 122 6.17 -27.64 -14.54
CA ASN A 122 5.74 -26.89 -15.74
C ASN A 122 6.23 -25.43 -15.91
N GLY A 123 7.24 -24.96 -15.16
CA GLY A 123 7.86 -23.65 -15.42
C GLY A 123 6.98 -22.44 -15.07
N VAL A 124 6.00 -22.66 -14.19
CA VAL A 124 5.17 -21.63 -13.58
C VAL A 124 5.67 -21.42 -12.15
N SER A 125 6.03 -20.20 -11.80
CA SER A 125 6.35 -19.81 -10.42
C SER A 125 5.10 -19.27 -9.74
N VAL A 126 4.84 -19.68 -8.50
CA VAL A 126 3.75 -19.12 -7.68
C VAL A 126 4.35 -18.18 -6.64
N VAL A 127 3.90 -16.94 -6.64
CA VAL A 127 4.27 -15.91 -5.66
C VAL A 127 3.10 -15.69 -4.74
N SER A 128 3.27 -15.95 -3.45
CA SER A 128 2.19 -15.88 -2.46
C SER A 128 2.47 -14.74 -1.48
N LEU A 129 1.73 -13.63 -1.58
CA LEU A 129 1.94 -12.45 -0.73
C LEU A 129 0.71 -12.15 0.13
N PRO A 130 0.85 -11.91 1.46
CA PRO A 130 -0.27 -11.57 2.35
C PRO A 130 -0.72 -10.11 2.19
N LEU A 131 -1.17 -9.75 0.98
CA LEU A 131 -1.59 -8.38 0.61
C LEU A 131 -3.12 -8.16 0.63
N GLY A 132 -3.89 -9.22 0.88
CA GLY A 132 -5.34 -9.13 0.98
C GLY A 132 -5.82 -8.55 2.31
N ARG A 133 -7.14 -8.40 2.47
CA ARG A 133 -7.74 -7.93 3.73
C ARG A 133 -7.32 -8.86 4.87
N GLN A 134 -6.85 -8.27 5.98
CA GLN A 134 -6.35 -9.01 7.16
C GLN A 134 -5.23 -10.02 6.84
N GLY A 135 -4.35 -9.71 5.89
CA GLY A 135 -3.23 -10.58 5.53
C GLY A 135 -3.63 -11.79 4.67
N ALA A 136 -4.82 -11.78 4.07
CA ALA A 136 -5.23 -12.83 3.13
C ALA A 136 -4.21 -12.96 1.98
N THR A 137 -3.85 -14.20 1.64
CA THR A 137 -2.83 -14.47 0.63
C THR A 137 -3.36 -14.19 -0.78
N ILE A 138 -2.62 -13.38 -1.53
CA ILE A 138 -2.80 -13.17 -2.96
C ILE A 138 -1.72 -13.98 -3.68
N ASN A 139 -2.15 -14.87 -4.57
CA ASN A 139 -1.28 -15.72 -5.35
C ASN A 139 -1.13 -15.17 -6.77
N PHE A 140 0.10 -14.94 -7.20
CA PHE A 140 0.44 -14.58 -8.57
C PHE A 140 1.08 -15.79 -9.24
N HIS A 141 0.58 -16.14 -10.43
CA HIS A 141 1.16 -17.18 -11.26
C HIS A 141 2.00 -16.51 -12.36
N VAL A 142 3.29 -16.81 -12.36
CA VAL A 142 4.26 -16.21 -13.29
C VAL A 142 4.91 -17.32 -14.10
N THR A 143 4.61 -17.37 -15.40
CA THR A 143 5.24 -18.35 -16.30
C THR A 143 6.59 -17.81 -16.78
N HIS A 144 7.63 -18.65 -16.69
CA HIS A 144 8.94 -18.34 -17.24
C HIS A 144 8.90 -18.33 -18.78
N ARG A 145 9.54 -17.35 -19.41
CA ARG A 145 9.45 -17.16 -20.88
C ARG A 145 9.90 -18.39 -21.66
N GLU A 146 10.96 -19.07 -21.22
CA GLU A 146 11.48 -20.25 -21.91
C GLU A 146 10.51 -21.44 -21.84
N ALA A 147 9.75 -21.56 -20.75
CA ALA A 147 8.74 -22.61 -20.57
C ALA A 147 7.55 -22.43 -21.53
N VAL A 148 7.27 -21.21 -22.00
CA VAL A 148 6.23 -20.94 -23.01
C VAL A 148 6.68 -21.33 -24.41
N LEU A 149 7.99 -21.25 -24.70
CA LEU A 149 8.55 -21.50 -26.03
C LEU A 149 8.79 -22.98 -26.32
N GLN A 150 8.79 -23.82 -25.28
CA GLN A 150 8.83 -25.28 -25.40
C GLN A 150 7.55 -25.88 -24.80
N PRO A 151 6.41 -25.84 -25.50
CA PRO A 151 5.26 -26.62 -25.08
C PRO A 151 5.67 -28.10 -25.06
N ALA A 152 5.70 -28.70 -23.87
CA ALA A 152 5.88 -30.13 -23.72
C ALA A 152 4.74 -30.83 -24.48
N PHE A 153 5.07 -31.44 -25.61
CA PHE A 153 4.23 -32.40 -26.34
C PHE A 153 4.73 -33.81 -26.05
#